data_AF-A0A926ZA29-F1
#
_entry.id   AF-A0A926ZA29-F1
#
_cell.length_a   1.000
_cell.length_b   1.000
_cell.length_c   1.000
_cell.angle_alpha   90.00
_cell.angle_beta   90.00
_cell.angle_gamma   90.00
#
_symmetry.space_group_name_H-M   'P 1'
#
loop_
_entity.id
_entity.type
_entity.pdbx_description
1 polymer ?
#
loop_
_entity_poly.entity_id
_entity_poly.type
_entity_poly.pdbx_seq_one_letter_code
_entity_poly.pdbx_strand_id
1 'polypeptide(L)' 'MSSSVTVREFALAQAALEHGVYFLELGADQRAAAYFRFAAEHLHGLSSQLLIADGTSPLKRQIAREQ' A
#
# COMPACT_ATOMS: atom_id res chain seq x y z
N MET A 1 -7.36 -15.64 -4.02
CA MET A 1 -6.17 -14.75 -3.93
C MET A 1 -5.35 -15.23 -2.75
N SER A 2 -4.02 -15.39 -2.90
CA SER A 2 -3.20 -15.93 -1.81
C SER A 2 -3.04 -14.86 -0.72
N SER A 3 -3.59 -15.12 0.46
CA SER A 3 -3.46 -14.30 1.68
C SER A 3 -2.01 -13.88 1.97
N SER A 4 -1.04 -14.68 1.51
CA SER A 4 0.39 -14.41 1.64
C SER A 4 0.87 -13.12 0.94
N VAL A 5 0.26 -12.70 -0.18
CA VAL A 5 0.68 -11.48 -0.89
C VAL A 5 0.21 -10.24 -0.12
N THR A 6 -1.05 -10.20 0.29
CA THR A 6 -1.64 -9.10 1.09
C THR A 6 -0.86 -8.87 2.38
N VAL A 7 -0.50 -9.94 3.09
CA VAL A 7 0.28 -9.87 4.33
C VAL A 7 1.71 -9.37 4.07
N ARG A 8 2.34 -9.79 2.97
CA ARG A 8 3.69 -9.33 2.59
C ARG A 8 3.72 -7.83 2.28
N GLU A 9 2.79 -7.34 1.48
CA GLU A 9 2.71 -5.91 1.12
C GLU A 9 2.52 -5.04 2.37
N PHE A 10 1.66 -5.48 3.29
CA PHE A 10 1.48 -4.81 4.58
C PHE A 10 2.77 -4.80 5.42
N ALA A 11 3.44 -5.95 5.55
CA ALA A 11 4.67 -6.07 6.34
C ALA A 11 5.80 -5.17 5.78
N LEU A 12 5.95 -5.10 4.45
CA LEU A 12 6.93 -4.23 3.80
C LEU A 12 6.63 -2.74 4.06
N ALA A 13 5.35 -2.35 3.97
CA ALA A 13 4.94 -0.98 4.28
C ALA A 13 5.21 -0.62 5.74
N GLN A 14 4.89 -1.51 6.68
CA GLN A 14 5.14 -1.27 8.11
C GLN A 14 6.63 -1.09 8.41
N ALA A 15 7.48 -1.99 7.92
CA ALA A 15 8.93 -1.89 8.11
C ALA A 15 9.50 -0.58 7.53
N ALA A 16 8.99 -0.15 6.38
CA ALA A 16 9.40 1.12 5.78
C ALA A 16 8.96 2.34 6.61
N LEU A 17 7.76 2.32 7.20
CA LEU A 17 7.33 3.39 8.11
C LEU A 17 8.23 3.49 9.35
N GLU A 18 8.58 2.34 9.95
CA GLU A 18 9.49 2.28 11.10
C GLU A 18 10.87 2.87 10.76
N HIS A 19 11.44 2.49 9.62
CA HIS A 19 12.70 3.07 9.14
C HIS A 19 12.58 4.56 8.78
N GLY A 20 11.45 4.98 8.22
CA GLY A 20 11.19 6.38 7.90
C GLY A 20 11.20 7.27 9.15
N VAL A 21 10.54 6.84 10.23
CA VAL A 21 10.56 7.52 11.53
C VAL A 21 11.96 7.56 12.10
N TYR A 22 12.68 6.44 12.10
CA TYR A 22 14.07 6.37 12.57
C TYR A 22 14.97 7.40 11.87
N PHE A 23 14.88 7.53 10.53
CA PHE A 23 15.69 8.52 9.82
C PHE A 23 15.25 9.96 10.06
N LEU A 24 13.97 10.20 10.33
CA LEU A 24 13.46 11.52 10.72
C LEU A 24 14.03 11.95 12.07
N GLU A 25 14.09 11.03 13.04
CA GLU A 25 14.70 11.28 14.37
C GLU A 25 16.19 11.60 14.29
N LEU A 26 16.87 11.10 13.26
CA LEU A 26 18.27 11.44 12.96
C LEU A 26 18.46 12.73 12.14
N GLY A 27 17.36 13.43 11.78
CA GLY A 27 17.40 14.60 10.90
C GLY A 27 17.76 14.28 9.44
N ALA A 28 17.66 13.01 9.03
CA ALA A 28 17.96 12.54 7.68
C ALA A 28 16.70 12.59 6.80
N ASP A 29 16.12 13.77 6.62
CA ASP A 29 14.80 14.00 6.01
C ASP A 29 14.64 13.36 4.62
N GLN A 30 15.68 13.43 3.78
CA GLN A 30 15.64 12.84 2.44
C GLN A 30 15.53 11.31 2.48
N ARG A 31 16.21 10.66 3.44
CA ARG A 31 16.11 9.20 3.63
C ARG A 31 14.74 8.84 4.18
N ALA A 32 14.26 9.57 5.20
CA ALA A 32 12.92 9.39 5.74
C ALA A 32 11.85 9.48 4.64
N ALA A 33 11.93 10.51 3.79
CA ALA A 33 11.02 10.70 2.66
C ALA A 33 11.05 9.54 1.66
N ALA A 34 12.22 8.95 1.38
CA ALA A 34 12.33 7.78 0.51
C ALA A 34 11.60 6.56 1.11
N TYR A 35 11.74 6.31 2.41
CA TYR A 35 11.04 5.23 3.09
C TYR A 35 9.53 5.45 3.14
N PHE A 36 9.07 6.67 3.41
CA PHE A 36 7.64 6.99 3.38
C PHE A 36 7.03 6.80 2.00
N ARG A 37 7.75 7.16 0.93
CA ARG A 37 7.29 6.92 -0.44
C ARG A 37 7.15 5.42 -0.72
N PHE A 38 8.16 4.62 -0.35
CA PHE A 38 8.11 3.17 -0.50
C PHE A 38 6.93 2.56 0.26
N ALA A 39 6.68 2.98 1.50
CA ALA A 39 5.51 2.54 2.27
C ALA A 39 4.20 2.89 1.56
N ALA A 40 4.07 4.09 1.01
CA ALA A 40 2.87 4.53 0.30
C ALA A 40 2.61 3.69 -0.96
N GLU A 41 3.64 3.33 -1.72
CA GLU A 41 3.53 2.48 -2.92
C GLU A 41 2.97 1.09 -2.56
N HIS A 42 3.49 0.47 -1.50
CA HIS A 42 3.01 -0.83 -1.02
C HIS A 42 1.58 -0.79 -0.48
N LEU A 43 1.22 0.25 0.29
CA LEU A 43 -0.15 0.43 0.78
C LEU A 43 -1.14 0.72 -0.36
N HIS A 44 -0.72 1.46 -1.39
CA HIS A 44 -1.54 1.70 -2.57
C HIS A 44 -1.81 0.39 -3.33
N GLY A 45 -0.76 -0.42 -3.55
CA GLY A 45 -0.89 -1.77 -4.13
C GLY A 45 -1.83 -2.66 -3.32
N LEU A 46 -1.68 -2.68 -2.00
CA LEU A 46 -2.54 -3.43 -1.07
C LEU A 46 -4.00 -3.00 -1.17
N SER A 47 -4.28 -1.69 -1.14
CA SER A 47 -5.63 -1.15 -1.24
C SER A 47 -6.33 -1.55 -2.54
N SER A 48 -5.60 -1.51 -3.66
CA SER A 48 -6.11 -1.90 -4.97
C SER A 48 -6.47 -3.38 -5.01
N GLN A 49 -5.64 -4.24 -4.41
CA GLN A 49 -5.90 -5.67 -4.32
C GLN A 49 -7.13 -5.98 -3.46
N LEU A 50 -7.29 -5.30 -2.32
CA LEU A 50 -8.45 -5.48 -1.43
C LEU A 50 -9.75 -5.04 -2.12
N LEU A 51 -9.75 -3.89 -2.80
CA LEU A 51 -10.93 -3.41 -3.56
C LEU A 51 -11.37 -4.37 -4.67
N ILE A 52 -10.40 -5.02 -5.32
CA ILE A 52 -10.65 -6.06 -6.33
C ILE A 52 -11.21 -7.33 -5.67
N ALA A 53 -10.64 -7.76 -4.55
CA ALA A 53 -11.06 -8.94 -3.81
C ALA A 53 -12.51 -8.81 -3.28
N ASP A 54 -12.86 -7.64 -2.75
CA ASP A 54 -14.19 -7.34 -2.19
C ASP A 54 -15.27 -7.11 -3.26
N GLY A 55 -14.95 -7.30 -4.55
CA GLY A 55 -15.90 -7.10 -5.65
C GLY A 55 -16.29 -5.63 -5.91
N THR A 56 -15.77 -4.69 -5.12
CA THR A 56 -15.98 -3.24 -5.26
C THR A 56 -15.14 -2.56 -6.34
N SER A 57 -14.58 -3.36 -7.27
CA SER A 57 -13.85 -2.87 -8.43
C SER A 57 -14.69 -1.82 -9.19
N PRO A 58 -14.16 -0.60 -9.41
CA PRO A 58 -14.86 0.45 -10.18
C PRO A 58 -15.30 -0.02 -11.58
N LEU A 59 -14.50 -0.89 -12.21
CA LEU A 59 -14.81 -1.52 -13.50
C LEU A 59 -16.07 -2.39 -13.43
N LYS A 60 -16.24 -3.19 -12.37
CA LYS A 60 -17.48 -3.99 -12.19
C LYS A 60 -18.71 -3.09 -12.00
N ARG A 61 -18.55 -1.95 -11.32
CA ARG A 61 -19.64 -0.96 -11.15
C ARG A 61 -19.99 -0.23 -12.44
N GLN A 62 -19.04 0.03 -13.34
CA GLN A 62 -19.34 0.59 -14.66
C GLN A 62 -20.06 -0.41 -15.55
N ILE A 63 -19.58 -1.65 -15.64
CA ILE A 63 -20.21 -2.69 -16.48
C ILE A 63 -21.63 -3.02 -16.00
N ALA A 64 -21.90 -2.98 -14.69
CA ALA A 64 -23.23 -3.21 -14.14
C ALA A 64 -24.21 -2.03 -14.30
N ARG A 65 -23.74 -0.84 -14.69
CA ARG A 65 -24.60 0.34 -14.94
C ARG A 65 -24.97 0.52 -16.42
N GLU A 66 -24.31 -0.21 -17.31
CA GLU A 66 -24.54 -0.18 -18.76
C GLU A 66 -25.39 -1.38 -19.24
N GLN A 67 -25.91 -2.21 -18.33
CA GLN A 67 -26.94 -3.23 -18.57
C GLN A 67 -28.28 -2.77 -18.00
#